data_AF-A0A376VZ80-F1
#
_entry.id   AF-A0A376VZ80-F1
#
_cell.length_a   1.000
_cell.length_b   1.000
_cell.length_c   1.000
_cell.angle_alpha   90.00
_cell.angle_beta   90.00
_cell.angle_gamma   90.00
#
_symmetry.space_group_name_H-M   'P 1'
#
loop_
_entity.id
_entity.type
_entity.pdbx_description
1 polymer ?
#
loop_
_entity_poly.entity_id
_entity_poly.type
_entity_poly.pdbx_seq_one_letter_code
_entity_poly.pdbx_strand_id
1 'polypeptide(L)'
;MPGFGEQMRQISLHFVPTAILSRQVGVIRKQALILNLPGQPKSIKETLEGVKDAEGNVVVHGIFASVPYCIQLLEGPYVETAPEVVAAFRPKSARREVSE
;
A
#
# COMPACT_ATOMS: atom_id res chain seq x y z
N MET A 1 3.18 2.30 -13.12
CA MET A 1 3.80 1.56 -12.00
C MET A 1 3.16 0.17 -11.93
N PRO A 2 3.61 -0.79 -12.75
CA PRO A 2 2.92 -2.08 -12.96
C PRO A 2 2.71 -2.87 -11.67
N GLY A 3 3.73 -2.88 -10.79
CA GLY A 3 3.68 -3.59 -9.51
C GLY A 3 2.51 -3.22 -8.60
N PHE A 4 1.96 -1.99 -8.68
CA PHE A 4 0.75 -1.65 -7.92
C PHE A 4 -0.46 -2.48 -8.36
N GLY A 5 -0.72 -2.58 -9.67
CA GLY A 5 -1.87 -3.34 -10.17
C GLY A 5 -1.73 -4.84 -9.93
N GLU A 6 -0.51 -5.37 -10.11
CA GLU A 6 -0.18 -6.76 -9.82
C GLU A 6 -0.38 -7.09 -8.35
N GLN A 7 0.22 -6.31 -7.46
CA GLN A 7 0.19 -6.60 -6.03
C GLN A 7 -1.20 -6.38 -5.43
N MET A 8 -1.95 -5.36 -5.85
CA MET A 8 -3.32 -5.18 -5.38
C MET A 8 -4.23 -6.36 -5.77
N ARG A 9 -4.04 -6.96 -6.96
CA ARG A 9 -4.75 -8.19 -7.34
C ARG A 9 -4.32 -9.39 -6.49
N GLN A 10 -3.02 -9.54 -6.23
CA GLN A 10 -2.50 -10.62 -5.36
C GLN A 10 -3.03 -10.52 -3.93
N ILE A 11 -3.03 -9.32 -3.33
CA ILE A 11 -3.63 -9.09 -1.99
C ILE A 11 -5.11 -9.45 -2.02
N SER A 12 -5.86 -8.95 -3.01
CA SER A 12 -7.30 -9.20 -3.12
C SER A 12 -7.66 -10.68 -3.31
N LEU A 13 -6.77 -11.49 -3.89
CA LEU A 13 -6.96 -12.94 -4.08
C LEU A 13 -7.06 -13.71 -2.77
N HIS A 14 -6.54 -13.18 -1.66
CA HIS A 14 -6.73 -13.79 -0.33
C HIS A 14 -8.18 -13.70 0.17
N PHE A 15 -8.97 -12.77 -0.37
CA PHE A 15 -10.34 -12.52 0.07
C PHE A 15 -11.38 -12.97 -0.95
N VAL A 16 -11.09 -12.78 -2.25
CA VAL A 16 -12.01 -13.14 -3.35
C VAL A 16 -11.27 -13.70 -4.57
N PRO A 17 -11.63 -14.90 -5.07
CA PRO A 17 -10.97 -15.50 -6.25
C PRO A 17 -11.13 -14.68 -7.55
N THR A 18 -12.22 -13.91 -7.66
CA THR A 18 -12.51 -13.06 -8.82
C THR A 18 -11.66 -11.79 -8.88
N ALA A 19 -10.77 -11.56 -7.92
CA ALA A 19 -9.83 -10.44 -7.92
C ALA A 19 -9.01 -10.31 -9.22
N ILE A 20 -8.78 -11.42 -9.93
CA ILE A 20 -8.09 -11.44 -11.23
C ILE A 20 -8.79 -10.63 -12.32
N LEU A 21 -10.12 -10.42 -12.20
CA LEU A 21 -10.89 -9.65 -13.17
C LEU A 21 -10.69 -8.13 -13.01
N SER A 22 -10.11 -7.69 -11.89
CA SER A 22 -9.89 -6.27 -11.60
C SER A 22 -8.86 -5.65 -12.56
N ARG A 23 -9.23 -4.54 -13.17
CA ARG A 23 -8.38 -3.74 -14.07
C ARG A 23 -7.67 -2.59 -13.35
N GLN A 24 -7.53 -2.68 -12.02
CA GLN A 24 -6.84 -1.67 -11.23
C GLN A 24 -5.39 -1.47 -11.68
N VAL A 25 -4.96 -0.21 -11.64
CA VAL A 25 -3.61 0.22 -12.00
C VAL A 25 -3.13 1.26 -11.00
N GLY A 26 -1.81 1.37 -10.87
CA GLY A 26 -1.13 2.49 -10.24
C GLY A 26 -0.33 3.28 -11.28
N VAL A 27 -0.55 4.59 -11.33
CA VAL A 27 0.10 5.49 -12.30
C VAL A 27 0.64 6.74 -11.60
N ILE A 28 1.58 7.40 -12.26
CA ILE A 28 2.09 8.70 -11.84
C ILE A 28 1.65 9.72 -12.88
N ARG A 29 1.10 10.85 -12.43
CA ARG A 29 0.80 12.02 -13.27
C ARG A 29 1.42 13.25 -12.62
N LYS A 30 2.37 13.89 -13.30
CA LYS A 30 3.28 14.87 -12.67
C LYS A 30 3.97 14.22 -11.45
N GLN A 31 3.85 14.80 -10.26
CA GLN A 31 4.39 14.27 -8.99
C GLN A 31 3.32 13.53 -8.16
N ALA A 32 2.12 13.30 -8.70
CA ALA A 32 1.04 12.62 -7.98
C ALA A 32 1.02 11.12 -8.29
N LEU A 33 0.98 10.29 -7.25
CA LEU A 33 0.63 8.87 -7.35
C LEU A 33 -0.90 8.71 -7.37
N ILE A 34 -1.41 7.95 -8.33
CA ILE A 34 -2.85 7.64 -8.46
C ILE A 34 -3.02 6.13 -8.41
N LEU A 35 -3.86 5.66 -7.50
CA LEU A 35 -4.18 4.24 -7.30
C LEU A 35 -5.69 4.03 -7.47
N ASN A 36 -6.08 3.06 -8.31
CA ASN A 36 -7.47 2.64 -8.42
C ASN A 36 -7.76 1.57 -7.37
N LEU A 37 -8.66 1.84 -6.43
CA LEU A 37 -9.06 0.89 -5.39
C LEU A 37 -10.39 0.20 -5.72
N PRO A 38 -10.72 -0.92 -5.03
CA PRO A 38 -12.03 -1.56 -5.14
C PRO A 38 -13.19 -0.64 -4.71
N GLY A 39 -14.42 -0.99 -5.08
CA GLY A 39 -15.62 -0.22 -4.70
C GLY A 39 -16.21 -0.57 -3.33
N GLN A 40 -15.93 -1.77 -2.80
CA GLN A 40 -16.48 -2.19 -1.51
C GLN A 40 -15.61 -1.69 -0.34
N PRO A 41 -16.19 -1.06 0.70
CA PRO A 41 -15.42 -0.52 1.83
C PRO A 41 -14.50 -1.52 2.52
N LYS A 42 -14.94 -2.79 2.62
CA LYS A 42 -14.14 -3.89 3.17
C LYS A 42 -12.89 -4.14 2.31
N SER A 43 -13.06 -4.33 1.00
CA SER A 43 -11.96 -4.57 0.07
C SER A 43 -11.01 -3.39 -0.08
N ILE A 44 -11.49 -2.15 0.12
CA ILE A 44 -10.63 -0.95 0.18
C ILE A 44 -9.65 -1.08 1.35
N LYS A 45 -10.15 -1.38 2.56
CA LYS A 45 -9.31 -1.54 3.75
C LYS A 45 -8.32 -2.70 3.60
N GLU A 46 -8.80 -3.84 3.15
CA GLU A 46 -7.98 -5.03 2.90
C GLU A 46 -6.86 -4.78 1.88
N THR A 47 -7.13 -4.03 0.82
CA THR A 47 -6.10 -3.68 -0.19
C THR A 47 -5.05 -2.73 0.38
N LEU A 48 -5.46 -1.77 1.21
CA LEU A 48 -4.58 -0.76 1.81
C LEU A 48 -3.72 -1.34 2.94
N GLU A 49 -4.31 -2.12 3.84
CA GLU A 49 -3.69 -2.63 5.07
C GLU A 49 -3.04 -4.01 4.88
N GLY A 50 -3.58 -4.82 3.96
CA GLY A 50 -3.08 -6.16 3.64
C GLY A 50 -3.80 -7.26 4.37
N VAL A 51 -3.11 -8.38 4.54
CA VAL A 51 -3.63 -9.60 5.19
C VAL A 51 -2.89 -9.78 6.51
N LYS A 52 -3.65 -9.86 7.62
CA LYS A 52 -3.14 -10.19 8.96
C LYS A 52 -3.67 -11.57 9.39
N ASP A 53 -2.92 -12.28 10.21
CA ASP A 53 -3.39 -13.52 10.86
C ASP A 53 -4.26 -13.21 12.11
N ALA A 54 -4.69 -14.24 12.83
CA ALA A 54 -5.55 -14.10 14.00
C ALA A 54 -4.84 -13.39 15.17
N GLU A 55 -3.51 -13.50 15.22
CA GLU A 55 -2.62 -12.89 16.20
C GLU A 55 -2.24 -11.44 15.82
N GLY A 56 -2.65 -10.97 14.64
CA GLY A 56 -2.40 -9.63 14.13
C GLY A 56 -1.05 -9.47 13.41
N ASN A 57 -0.31 -10.56 13.18
CA ASN A 57 0.92 -10.51 12.40
C ASN A 57 0.59 -10.32 10.92
N VAL A 58 1.44 -9.55 10.23
CA VAL A 58 1.27 -9.30 8.80
C VAL A 58 1.69 -10.53 8.00
N VAL A 59 0.75 -11.14 7.29
CA VAL A 59 0.99 -12.25 6.35
C VAL A 59 1.35 -11.71 4.98
N VAL A 60 0.61 -10.71 4.51
CA VAL A 60 0.88 -9.99 3.26
C VAL A 60 0.74 -8.50 3.52
N HIS A 61 1.80 -7.74 3.25
CA HIS A 61 1.76 -6.29 3.40
C HIS A 61 0.73 -5.66 2.46
N GLY A 62 -0.06 -4.74 3.00
CA GLY A 62 -0.96 -3.90 2.22
C GLY A 62 -0.24 -2.95 1.30
N ILE A 63 -0.94 -2.48 0.28
CA ILE A 63 -0.34 -1.62 -0.75
C ILE A 63 0.14 -0.29 -0.18
N PHE A 64 -0.46 0.17 0.93
CA PHE A 64 -0.14 1.44 1.55
C PHE A 64 1.22 1.44 2.28
N ALA A 65 1.77 0.27 2.63
CA ALA A 65 3.10 0.17 3.24
C ALA A 65 4.22 0.80 2.38
N SER A 66 4.03 0.84 1.06
CA SER A 66 4.98 1.42 0.09
C SER A 66 4.65 2.86 -0.31
N VAL A 67 3.45 3.36 -0.02
CA VAL A 67 2.97 4.67 -0.49
C VAL A 67 3.78 5.83 0.11
N PRO A 68 4.07 5.88 1.43
CA PRO A 68 4.84 6.97 2.03
C PRO A 68 6.23 7.16 1.41
N TYR A 69 6.93 6.05 1.11
CA TYR A 69 8.23 6.13 0.45
C TYR A 69 8.09 6.52 -1.03
N CYS A 70 7.05 6.03 -1.72
CA CYS A 70 6.77 6.46 -3.09
C CYS A 70 6.50 7.97 -3.19
N ILE A 71 5.75 8.56 -2.24
CA ILE A 71 5.51 10.01 -2.19
C ILE A 71 6.83 10.77 -1.97
N GLN A 72 7.68 10.29 -1.07
CA GLN A 72 9.00 10.88 -0.83
C GLN A 72 9.88 10.88 -2.08
N LEU A 73 9.88 9.78 -2.85
CA LEU A 73 10.62 9.69 -4.12
C LEU A 73 10.06 10.57 -5.23
N LEU A 74 8.79 10.99 -5.12
CA LEU A 74 8.14 11.94 -6.01
C LEU A 74 8.31 13.40 -5.55
N GLU A 75 9.27 13.65 -4.65
CA GLU A 75 9.53 14.98 -4.06
C GLU A 75 8.34 15.54 -3.27
N GLY A 76 7.46 14.66 -2.80
CA GLY A 76 6.33 15.00 -1.95
C GLY A 76 6.70 15.15 -0.47
N PRO A 77 5.71 15.43 0.38
CA PRO A 77 5.92 15.53 1.82
C PRO A 77 6.37 14.20 2.44
N TYR A 78 7.02 14.28 3.59
CA TYR A 78 7.37 13.10 4.38
C TYR A 78 6.12 12.60 5.12
N VAL A 79 5.59 11.45 4.71
CA VAL A 79 4.38 10.85 5.30
C VAL A 79 4.75 9.77 6.30
N GLU A 80 4.09 9.75 7.45
CA GLU A 80 4.21 8.69 8.46
C GLU A 80 2.86 7.99 8.64
N THR A 81 2.90 6.77 9.17
CA THR A 81 1.71 5.95 9.40
C THR A 81 1.78 5.33 10.79
N ALA A 82 0.62 5.13 11.39
CA ALA A 82 0.45 4.37 12.63
C ALA A 82 0.87 2.90 12.40
N PRO A 83 1.96 2.39 13.01
CA PRO A 83 2.48 1.05 12.73
C PRO A 83 1.51 -0.08 13.06
N GLU A 84 0.63 0.11 14.03
CA GLU A 84 -0.44 -0.81 14.42
C GLU A 84 -1.48 -1.02 13.32
N VAL A 85 -1.66 -0.01 12.45
CA VAL A 85 -2.51 -0.11 11.26
C VAL A 85 -1.66 -0.63 10.11
N VAL A 86 -0.67 0.15 9.68
CA VAL A 86 0.22 -0.20 8.55
C VAL A 86 1.59 0.43 8.77
N ALA A 87 2.64 -0.40 8.81
CA ALA A 87 4.00 0.09 8.92
C ALA A 87 4.51 0.61 7.56
N ALA A 88 4.88 1.90 7.50
CA ALA A 88 5.50 2.49 6.32
C ALA A 88 6.93 1.99 6.14
N PHE A 89 7.19 1.22 5.08
CA PHE A 89 8.53 0.72 4.82
C PHE A 89 9.43 1.81 4.22
N ARG A 90 10.65 1.94 4.76
CA ARG A 90 11.72 2.79 4.21
C ARG A 90 13.10 2.15 4.31
N PRO A 91 13.94 2.25 3.26
CA PRO A 91 15.36 1.89 3.36
C PRO A 91 16.06 2.81 4.37
N LYS A 92 17.17 2.34 4.95
CA LYS A 92 17.91 3.08 5.99
C LYS A 92 18.27 4.52 5.55
N SER A 93 18.66 4.70 4.29
CA SER A 93 19.03 6.00 3.70
C SER A 93 17.87 7.00 3.56
N ALA A 94 16.61 6.54 3.63
CA ALA A 94 15.44 7.39 3.42
C ALA A 94 14.70 7.70 4.73
N ARG A 95 15.14 7.14 5.86
CA ARG A 95 14.58 7.45 7.18
C ARG A 95 15.13 8.80 7.63
N ARG A 96 14.25 9.65 8.15
CA ARG A 96 14.71 10.82 8.89
C ARG A 96 15.17 10.34 10.27
N GLU A 97 16.27 10.89 10.75
CA GLU A 97 16.54 10.84 12.18
C GLU A 97 15.46 11.70 12.84
N VAL A 98 14.56 11.05 13.58
CA VAL A 98 13.63 11.76 14.44
C VAL A 98 14.48 12.23 15.62
N SER A 99 14.85 13.51 15.65
CA SER A 99 15.27 14.11 16.92
C SER A 99 14.00 14.24 17.76
N GLU A 100 13.98 13.60 18.91
CA GLU A 100 12.95 13.79 19.94
C GLU A 100 12.77 15.27 20.31
#